data_AF-A0A5C5CJW1-F1
#
_entry.id   AF-A0A5C5CJW1-F1
#
_cell.length_a   1.000
_cell.length_b   1.000
_cell.length_c   1.000
_cell.angle_alpha   90.00
_cell.angle_beta   90.00
_cell.angle_gamma   90.00
#
_symmetry.space_group_name_H-M   'P 1'
#
loop_
_entity.id
_entity.type
_entity.pdbx_description
1 polymer ?
#
loop_
_entity_poly.entity_id
_entity_poly.type
_entity_poly.pdbx_seq_one_letter_code
_entity_poly.pdbx_strand_id
1 'polypeptide(L)' 'MKQPDNLSKLSHLSGVPESNVPVLMKGNTYLTASKQSEQLNGPVNKVIVVPKSGGQSPEVEADYSQLVTVCFVRTLT' A
#
# COMPACT_ATOMS: atom_id res chain seq x y z
N MET A 1 13.06 1.42 13.71
CA MET A 1 13.19 0.34 12.70
C MET A 1 13.85 -0.84 13.37
N LYS A 2 13.30 -2.05 13.26
CA LYS A 2 13.70 -3.17 14.14
C LYS A 2 15.06 -3.79 13.80
N GLN A 3 15.67 -3.44 12.66
CA GLN A 3 17.00 -3.91 12.27
C GLN A 3 17.81 -2.75 11.69
N PRO A 4 19.09 -2.60 12.09
CA PRO A 4 19.96 -1.51 11.62
C PRO A 4 20.21 -1.58 10.11
N ASP A 5 20.35 -2.78 9.55
CA ASP A 5 20.65 -3.00 8.12
C ASP A 5 19.55 -2.53 7.16
N ASN A 6 18.35 -2.25 7.66
CA ASN A 6 17.22 -1.87 6.81
C ASN A 6 17.40 -0.49 6.19
N LEU A 7 18.11 0.42 6.87
CA LEU A 7 18.38 1.76 6.32
C LEU A 7 19.29 1.70 5.09
N SER A 8 20.38 0.94 5.18
CA SER A 8 21.31 0.74 4.06
C SER A 8 20.66 0.04 2.87
N LYS A 9 19.82 -0.98 3.13
CA LYS A 9 19.04 -1.65 2.07
C LYS A 9 18.07 -0.69 1.36
N LEU A 10 17.35 0.12 2.14
CA LEU A 10 16.38 1.07 1.59
C LEU A 10 17.07 2.21 0.82
N SER A 11 18.22 2.69 1.32
CA SER A 11 19.05 3.67 0.62
C SER A 11 19.50 3.12 -0.73
N HIS A 12 20.02 1.89 -0.76
CA HIS A 12 20.46 1.22 -1.98
C HIS A 12 19.32 1.00 -2.98
N LEU A 13 18.17 0.48 -2.53
CA LEU A 13 17.02 0.20 -3.40
C LEU A 13 16.30 1.45 -3.91
N SER A 14 16.35 2.55 -3.14
CA SER A 14 15.66 3.80 -3.48
C SER A 14 16.56 4.80 -4.19
N GLY A 15 17.88 4.56 -4.24
CA GLY A 15 18.86 5.50 -4.82
C GLY A 15 19.00 6.81 -4.04
N VAL A 16 18.63 6.84 -2.76
CA VAL A 16 18.66 8.04 -1.90
C VAL A 16 19.65 7.85 -0.74
N PRO A 17 20.28 8.92 -0.23
CA PRO A 17 21.14 8.83 0.95
C PRO A 17 20.40 8.27 2.17
N GLU A 18 21.09 7.52 3.02
CA GLU A 18 20.52 6.95 4.25
C GLU A 18 19.87 8.01 5.15
N SER A 19 20.42 9.24 5.19
CA SER A 19 19.86 10.38 5.94
C SER A 19 18.45 10.76 5.49
N ASN A 20 18.10 10.48 4.23
CA ASN A 20 16.84 10.87 3.61
C ASN A 20 15.79 9.75 3.68
N VAL A 21 16.20 8.50 3.93
CA VAL A 21 15.30 7.34 4.06
C VAL A 21 14.24 7.55 5.16
N PRO A 22 14.58 8.01 6.39
CA PRO A 22 13.58 8.23 7.42
C PRO A 22 12.50 9.24 7.03
N VAL A 23 12.87 10.29 6.28
CA VAL A 23 11.94 11.33 5.83
C VAL A 23 10.94 10.76 4.83
N LEU A 24 11.40 9.95 3.88
CA LEU A 24 10.57 9.30 2.87
C LEU A 24 9.59 8.29 3.49
N MET A 25 10.00 7.62 4.57
CA MET A 25 9.15 6.65 5.24
C MET A 25 8.13 7.28 6.18
N LYS A 26 8.44 8.44 6.77
CA LYS A 26 7.56 9.14 7.70
C LYS A 26 6.25 9.59 7.06
N GLY A 27 6.23 9.81 5.74
CA GLY A 27 5.03 10.16 4.99
C GLY A 27 4.03 9.03 4.80
N ASN A 28 4.40 7.78 5.14
CA ASN A 28 3.59 6.59 4.86
C ASN A 28 3.12 5.91 6.14
N THR A 29 1.86 5.46 6.15
CA THR A 29 1.36 4.54 7.17
C THR A 29 1.43 3.12 6.64
N TYR A 30 2.26 2.28 7.25
CA TYR A 30 2.40 0.88 6.87
C TYR A 30 1.42 0.01 7.63
N LEU A 31 0.82 -0.95 6.94
CA LEU A 31 -0.18 -1.85 7.49
C LEU A 31 0.49 -3.12 8.01
N THR A 32 0.00 -3.63 9.15
CA THR A 32 0.31 -4.99 9.62
C THR A 32 -0.49 -6.01 8.80
N ALA A 33 -0.11 -7.30 8.81
CA ALA A 33 -0.82 -8.35 8.07
C ALA A 33 -2.33 -8.43 8.39
N SER A 34 -2.70 -8.24 9.67
CA SER A 34 -4.10 -8.14 10.09
C SER A 34 -4.81 -6.92 9.46
N LYS A 35 -4.20 -5.73 9.48
CA LYS A 35 -4.76 -4.54 8.83
C LYS A 35 -4.79 -4.65 7.31
N GLN A 36 -3.81 -5.32 6.69
CA GLN A 36 -3.82 -5.59 5.26
C GLN A 36 -5.04 -6.45 4.88
N SER A 37 -5.32 -7.49 5.66
CA SER A 37 -6.47 -8.37 5.44
C SER A 37 -7.80 -7.62 5.55
N GLU A 38 -7.94 -6.72 6.51
CA GLU A 38 -9.11 -5.85 6.68
C GLU A 38 -9.31 -4.90 5.50
N GLN A 39 -8.22 -4.27 5.01
CA GLN A 39 -8.29 -3.33 3.88
C GLN A 39 -8.60 -4.05 2.56
N LEU A 40 -8.01 -5.22 2.32
CA LEU A 40 -8.22 -6.01 1.10
C LEU A 40 -9.63 -6.63 1.03
N ASN A 41 -10.22 -7.00 2.17
CA ASN A 41 -11.61 -7.47 2.23
C ASN A 41 -12.64 -6.34 2.24
N GLY A 42 -12.22 -5.08 2.36
CA GLY A 42 -13.07 -3.91 2.52
C GLY A 42 -12.90 -2.90 1.38
N PRO A 43 -12.44 -1.67 1.65
CA PRO A 43 -12.52 -0.54 0.71
C PRO A 43 -11.74 -0.73 -0.60
N VAL A 44 -10.78 -1.65 -0.67
CA VAL A 44 -9.94 -1.86 -1.86
C VAL A 44 -10.65 -2.67 -2.94
N ASN A 45 -11.54 -3.60 -2.55
CA ASN A 45 -12.31 -4.41 -3.51
C ASN A 45 -13.56 -3.70 -4.05
N LYS A 46 -13.86 -2.49 -3.57
CA LYS A 46 -14.95 -1.64 -4.04
C LYS A 46 -14.42 -0.34 -4.62
N VAL A 47 -15.22 0.31 -5.47
CA VAL A 47 -14.90 1.65 -5.98
C VAL A 47 -14.65 2.63 -4.83
N ILE A 48 -13.43 3.18 -4.78
CA ILE A 48 -13.18 4.44 -4.08
C ILE A 48 -13.81 5.53 -4.95
N VAL A 49 -14.92 6.12 -4.49
CA VAL A 49 -15.53 7.27 -5.17
C VAL A 49 -14.60 8.47 -5.00
N VAL A 50 -13.64 8.63 -5.92
CA VAL A 50 -12.77 9.80 -5.95
C VAL A 50 -13.60 10.99 -6.44
N PRO A 51 -13.71 12.11 -5.70
CA PRO A 51 -14.37 13.30 -6.22
C PRO A 51 -13.61 13.78 -7.46
N LYS A 52 -14.35 13.96 -8.57
CA LYS A 52 -13.83 14.30 -9.91
C LYS A 52 -13.07 15.63 -9.91
N SER A 53 -11.79 15.64 -9.55
CA SER A 53 -10.86 16.69 -9.95
C SER A 53 -10.08 16.24 -11.19
N GLY A 54 -10.69 16.41 -12.36
CA GLY A 54 -10.01 16.41 -13.66
C GLY A 54 -9.95 15.08 -14.41
N GLY A 55 -10.63 15.02 -15.56
CA GLY A 55 -10.33 14.08 -16.65
C GLY A 55 -10.88 12.66 -16.48
N GLN A 56 -11.99 12.40 -17.15
CA GLN A 56 -12.72 11.13 -17.17
C GLN A 56 -11.95 9.98 -17.84
N SER A 57 -12.07 8.75 -17.31
CA SER A 57 -11.73 7.48 -18.00
C SER A 57 -12.92 6.50 -17.89
N PRO A 58 -13.12 5.59 -18.86
CA PRO A 58 -14.41 4.97 -19.17
C PRO A 58 -14.74 3.81 -18.22
N GLU A 59 -16.05 3.63 -17.99
CA GLU A 59 -16.69 2.49 -17.31
C GLU A 59 -16.04 2.03 -15.99
N VAL A 60 -16.41 2.71 -14.90
CA VAL A 60 -16.08 2.30 -13.54
C VAL A 60 -17.08 1.21 -13.12
N GLU A 61 -16.63 -0.04 -13.05
CA GLU A 61 -17.41 -1.14 -12.48
C GLU A 61 -17.48 -0.98 -10.95
N ALA A 62 -18.66 -1.16 -10.35
CA ALA A 62 -18.87 -0.93 -8.92
C ALA A 62 -18.12 -1.94 -8.02
N ASP A 63 -17.67 -3.05 -8.60
CA ASP A 63 -17.06 -4.18 -7.91
C ASP A 63 -15.73 -4.58 -8.59
N TYR A 64 -14.64 -4.50 -7.83
CA TYR A 64 -13.31 -4.91 -8.26
C TYR A 64 -12.82 -6.14 -7.49
N SER A 65 -13.71 -6.88 -6.82
CA SER A 65 -13.35 -8.07 -6.03
C SER A 65 -12.64 -9.15 -6.85
N GLN A 66 -12.83 -9.18 -8.17
CA GLN A 66 -12.08 -10.06 -9.07
C GLN A 66 -10.58 -9.73 -9.19
N LEU A 67 -10.19 -8.50 -8.86
CA LEU A 67 -8.79 -8.01 -8.91
C LEU A 67 -8.11 -8.01 -7.54
N VAL A 68 -8.85 -8.28 -6.46
CA VAL A 68 -8.37 -8.13 -5.08
C VAL A 68 -8.55 -9.45 -4.33
N THR A 69 -7.49 -9.92 -3.67
CA THR A 69 -7.55 -11.14 -2.87
C THR A 69 -6.79 -11.00 -1.56
N VAL A 70 -7.32 -11.63 -0.51
CA VAL A 70 -6.69 -11.72 0.81
C VAL A 70 -5.93 -13.03 1.02
N CYS A 71 -6.04 -14.00 0.11
CA CYS A 71 -5.54 -15.36 0.30
C CYS A 71 -4.02 -15.43 0.57
N PHE A 72 -3.24 -14.51 0.01
CA PHE A 72 -1.79 -14.45 0.19
C PHE A 72 -1.33 -13.73 1.46
N VAL A 73 -2.23 -13.02 2.15
CA VAL A 73 -1.93 -12.33 3.42
C VAL A 73 -2.40 -13.17 4.61
N ARG A 74 -3.52 -13.90 4.46
CA ARG A 74 -4.04 -14.80 5.50
C ARG A 74 -3.05 -15.89 5.90
N THR A 75 -2.13 -16.27 5.03
CA THR A 75 -1.08 -17.26 5.32
C THR A 75 0.03 -16.73 6.23
N LEU A 76 0.06 -15.41 6.49
CA LEU A 76 1.07 -14.74 7.32
C LEU A 76 0.59 -14.47 8.76
N THR A 77 -0.69 -14.75 9.05
CA THR A 77 -1.31 -14.65 10.38
C THR A 77 -1.53 -16.03 10.97
#